data_AF-A0A5J5LSA9-F1
#
_entry.id   AF-A0A5J5LSA9-F1
#
_cell.length_a   1.000
_cell.length_b   1.000
_cell.length_c   1.000
_cell.angle_alpha   90.00
_cell.angle_beta   90.00
_cell.angle_gamma   90.00
#
_symmetry.space_group_name_H-M   'P 1'
#
loop_
_entity.id
_entity.type
_entity.pdbx_description
1 polymer ?
#
loop_
_entity_poly.entity_id
_entity_poly.type
_entity_poly.pdbx_seq_one_letter_code
_entity_poly.pdbx_strand_id
1 'polypeptide(L)'
;MNLEMLGQNTSQAEVTHISSHGIWILANNEEMFLSYQDFPWFQDVPIRKILNIQEPFPNHFYWPDLDVDLSKEIIKNPERFPLKVKA
;
A
#
# COMPACT_ATOMS: atom_id res chain seq x y z
N MET A 1 33.31 -15.64 13.97
CA MET A 1 32.84 -14.68 12.95
C MET A 1 31.61 -14.01 13.53
N ASN A 2 31.75 -12.78 14.01
CA ASN A 2 30.62 -11.98 14.49
C ASN A 2 30.04 -11.26 13.28
N LEU A 3 28.78 -11.54 12.95
CA LEU A 3 28.02 -10.71 12.04
C LEU A 3 27.34 -9.65 12.89
N GLU A 4 27.98 -8.49 13.01
CA GLU A 4 27.30 -7.27 13.41
C GLU A 4 26.53 -6.75 12.18
N MET A 5 25.21 -6.87 12.22
CA MET A 5 24.33 -6.01 11.42
C MET A 5 23.33 -5.38 12.38
N LEU A 6 23.72 -4.27 12.99
CA LEU A 6 22.82 -3.42 13.76
C LEU A 6 22.05 -2.50 12.80
N GLY A 7 20.74 -2.78 12.69
CA GLY A 7 19.69 -1.77 12.61
C GLY A 7 19.57 -0.95 11.32
N GLN A 8 18.76 -1.45 10.37
CA GLN A 8 17.73 -0.61 9.76
C GLN A 8 16.42 -1.40 9.79
N ASN A 9 15.62 -1.17 10.83
CA ASN A 9 14.22 -1.55 10.81
C ASN A 9 13.50 -0.49 9.95
N THR A 10 13.81 -0.44 8.66
CA THR A 10 12.93 0.21 7.69
C THR A 10 11.76 -0.76 7.59
N SER A 11 10.77 -0.61 8.47
CA SER A 11 9.57 -1.45 8.46
C SER A 11 8.94 -1.26 7.08
N GLN A 12 9.25 -2.16 6.16
CA GLN A 12 8.73 -2.11 4.79
C GLN A 12 7.22 -2.15 4.88
N ALA A 13 6.54 -1.32 4.09
CA ALA A 13 5.09 -1.39 3.99
C ALA A 13 4.65 -2.83 3.73
N GLU A 14 3.68 -3.31 4.49
CA GLU A 14 3.13 -4.65 4.35
C GLU A 14 1.61 -4.64 4.32
N VAL A 15 1.01 -5.62 3.65
CA VAL A 15 -0.44 -5.83 3.67
C VAL A 15 -0.77 -6.71 4.88
N THR A 16 -1.52 -6.17 5.84
CA THR A 16 -1.88 -6.88 7.07
C THR A 16 -3.19 -7.65 6.95
N HIS A 17 -4.14 -7.15 6.16
CA HIS A 17 -5.45 -7.77 6.00
C HIS A 17 -6.13 -7.40 4.68
N ILE A 18 -6.89 -8.34 4.13
CA ILE A 18 -7.73 -8.11 2.94
C ILE A 18 -9.14 -8.59 3.26
N SER A 19 -10.13 -7.74 2.99
CA SER A 19 -11.55 -8.00 3.24
C SER A 19 -12.38 -7.72 1.99
N SER A 20 -13.69 -7.97 2.07
CA SER A 20 -14.64 -7.58 1.02
C SER A 20 -14.78 -6.07 0.82
N HIS A 21 -14.30 -5.25 1.76
CA HIS A 21 -14.47 -3.79 1.74
C HIS A 21 -13.19 -3.05 1.32
N GLY A 22 -12.03 -3.68 1.43
CA GLY A 22 -10.75 -3.02 1.19
C GLY A 22 -9.56 -3.79 1.76
N ILE A 23 -8.41 -3.12 1.71
CA ILE A 23 -7.10 -3.64 2.09
C ILE A 23 -6.55 -2.82 3.24
N TRP A 24 -5.94 -3.47 4.22
CA TRP A 24 -5.16 -2.82 5.27
C TRP A 24 -3.67 -2.95 4.97
N ILE A 25 -2.95 -1.83 5.09
CA ILE A 25 -1.50 -1.80 5.02
C ILE A 25 -0.92 -1.22 6.32
N LEU A 26 0.23 -1.74 6.74
CA LEU A 26 1.02 -1.20 7.84
C LEU A 26 2.31 -0.63 7.26
N ALA A 27 2.58 0.64 7.53
CA ALA A 27 3.85 1.28 7.16
C ALA A 27 4.24 2.29 8.23
N ASN A 28 5.53 2.32 8.61
CA ASN A 28 6.05 3.23 9.63
C ASN A 28 5.22 3.20 10.95
N ASN A 29 4.85 2.00 11.42
CA ASN A 29 4.00 1.76 12.59
C ASN A 29 2.59 2.37 12.53
N GLU A 30 2.13 2.75 11.34
CA GLU A 30 0.79 3.27 11.12
C GLU A 30 0.01 2.35 10.19
N GLU A 31 -1.17 1.93 10.65
CA GLU A 31 -2.09 1.13 9.84
C GLU A 31 -3.03 2.05 9.04
N MET A 32 -3.20 1.76 7.76
CA MET A 32 -4.02 2.54 6.84
C MET A 32 -4.96 1.62 6.07
N PHE A 33 -6.19 2.09 5.85
CA PHE A 33 -7.23 1.34 5.16
C PHE A 33 -7.45 1.91 3.75
N LEU A 34 -7.32 1.04 2.75
CA LEU A 34 -7.60 1.32 1.35
C LEU A 34 -8.98 0.76 1.02
N SER A 35 -10.00 1.61 1.12
CA SER A 35 -11.37 1.28 0.76
C SER A 35 -11.49 1.02 -0.74
N TYR A 36 -12.20 -0.04 -1.13
CA TYR A 36 -12.50 -0.29 -2.54
C TYR A 36 -13.45 0.74 -3.16
N GLN A 37 -14.13 1.56 -2.36
CA GLN A 37 -14.91 2.68 -2.89
C GLN A 37 -14.00 3.78 -3.45
N ASP A 38 -12.86 4.01 -2.80
CA ASP A 38 -11.89 5.04 -3.18
C ASP A 38 -10.82 4.50 -4.15
N PHE A 39 -10.47 3.21 -4.01
CA PHE A 39 -9.45 2.53 -4.80
C PHE A 39 -10.03 1.26 -5.48
N PRO A 40 -10.99 1.41 -6.41
CA PRO A 40 -11.74 0.29 -6.99
C PRO A 40 -10.87 -0.67 -7.81
N TRP A 41 -9.73 -0.22 -8.33
CA TRP A 41 -8.81 -1.06 -9.12
C TRP A 41 -8.16 -2.19 -8.31
N PHE A 42 -8.31 -2.24 -6.99
CA PHE A 42 -7.87 -3.37 -6.18
C PHE A 42 -8.92 -4.50 -6.06
N GLN A 43 -10.19 -4.27 -6.39
CA GLN A 43 -11.29 -5.22 -6.11
C GLN A 43 -11.11 -6.59 -6.77
N ASP A 44 -10.71 -6.62 -8.04
CA ASP A 44 -10.62 -7.84 -8.84
C ASP A 44 -9.18 -8.29 -9.10
N VAL A 45 -8.25 -7.86 -8.25
CA VAL A 45 -6.82 -8.16 -8.41
C VAL A 45 -6.46 -9.45 -7.66
N PRO A 46 -5.68 -10.38 -8.28
CA PRO A 46 -5.15 -11.53 -7.58
C PRO A 46 -4.39 -11.14 -6.32
N ILE A 47 -4.68 -11.79 -5.19
CA ILE A 47 -4.08 -11.48 -3.88
C ILE A 47 -2.55 -11.40 -3.95
N ARG A 48 -1.89 -12.30 -4.69
CA ARG A 48 -0.43 -12.28 -4.87
C ARG A 48 0.14 -10.94 -5.36
N LYS A 49 -0.63 -10.22 -6.20
CA LYS A 49 -0.24 -8.93 -6.74
C LYS A 49 -0.47 -7.81 -5.72
N ILE A 50 -1.54 -7.92 -4.91
CA ILE A 50 -1.82 -7.00 -3.80
C ILE A 50 -0.74 -7.12 -2.73
N LEU A 51 -0.28 -8.33 -2.43
CA LEU A 51 0.78 -8.57 -1.46
C LEU A 51 2.16 -8.09 -1.94
N ASN A 52 2.36 -7.86 -3.23
CA ASN A 52 3.61 -7.33 -3.80
C ASN A 52 3.64 -5.79 -3.69
N ILE A 53 3.49 -5.27 -2.47
CA ILE A 53 3.63 -3.85 -2.16
C ILE A 53 5.12 -3.52 -1.99
N GLN A 54 5.53 -2.36 -2.47
CA GLN A 54 6.87 -1.80 -2.29
C GLN A 54 6.78 -0.38 -1.72
N GLU A 55 7.72 -0.01 -0.85
CA GLU A 55 7.86 1.36 -0.35
C GLU A 55 9.20 1.96 -0.82
N PRO A 56 9.29 2.44 -2.08
CA PRO A 56 10.54 2.98 -2.62
C PRO A 56 11.01 4.25 -1.89
N PHE A 57 10.07 5.03 -1.35
CA PHE A 57 10.34 6.21 -0.52
C PHE A 57 9.39 6.19 0.68
N PRO A 58 9.78 6.77 1.84
CA PRO A 58 8.92 6.81 3.01
C PRO A 58 7.55 7.41 2.68
N ASN A 59 6.48 6.70 3.04
CA ASN A 59 5.09 7.08 2.79
C ASN A 59 4.65 7.08 1.30
N HIS A 60 5.42 6.43 0.42
CA HIS A 60 5.06 6.18 -0.98
C HIS A 60 4.98 4.68 -1.22
N PHE A 61 3.81 4.20 -1.61
CA PHE A 61 3.48 2.81 -1.79
C PHE A 61 3.28 2.50 -3.27
N TYR A 62 4.00 1.51 -3.78
CA TYR A 62 3.97 1.12 -5.18
C TYR A 62 3.62 -0.35 -5.31
N TRP A 63 2.66 -0.64 -6.19
CA TRP A 63 2.30 -1.99 -6.60
C TRP A 63 2.74 -2.22 -8.05
N PRO A 64 3.96 -2.75 -8.29
CA PRO A 64 4.51 -2.92 -9.63
C PRO A 64 3.65 -3.79 -10.56
N ASP A 65 2.96 -4.79 -10.02
CA ASP A 65 2.09 -5.69 -10.81
C ASP A 65 0.78 -5.05 -11.29
N LEU A 66 0.41 -3.91 -10.71
CA LEU A 66 -0.81 -3.14 -11.00
C LEU A 66 -0.48 -1.80 -11.69
N ASP A 67 0.79 -1.38 -11.63
CA ASP A 67 1.25 -0.04 -11.99
C ASP A 67 0.50 1.06 -11.20
N VAL A 68 0.33 0.83 -9.90
CA VAL A 68 -0.38 1.74 -8.98
C VAL A 68 0.62 2.34 -7.99
N ASP A 69 0.65 3.66 -7.94
CA ASP A 69 1.37 4.49 -6.97
C ASP A 69 0.36 5.20 -6.05
N LEU A 70 0.58 5.13 -4.74
CA LEU A 70 -0.20 5.83 -3.73
C LEU A 70 0.72 6.44 -2.67
N SER A 71 0.51 7.71 -2.35
CA SER A 71 1.12 8.32 -1.17
C SER A 71 0.20 8.20 0.03
N LYS A 72 0.78 8.26 1.24
CA LYS A 72 0.01 8.36 2.49
C LYS A 72 -0.99 9.51 2.49
N GLU A 73 -0.66 10.63 1.85
CA GLU A 73 -1.56 11.78 1.75
C GLU A 73 -2.82 11.45 0.95
N ILE A 74 -2.67 10.74 -0.18
CA ILE A 74 -3.77 10.26 -1.01
C ILE A 74 -4.63 9.26 -0.22
N ILE A 75 -4.00 8.31 0.48
CA ILE A 75 -4.73 7.31 1.27
C ILE A 75 -5.55 7.96 2.40
N LYS A 76 -5.02 9.02 3.03
CA LYS A 76 -5.72 9.74 4.10
C LYS A 76 -6.80 10.73 3.62
N ASN A 77 -6.67 11.23 2.39
CA ASN A 77 -7.58 12.23 1.84
C ASN A 77 -7.96 11.87 0.39
N PRO A 78 -8.57 10.69 0.16
CA PRO A 78 -8.89 10.22 -1.19
C PRO A 78 -9.80 11.18 -1.96
N GLU A 79 -10.65 11.94 -1.26
CA GLU A 79 -11.55 12.93 -1.85
C GLU A 79 -10.83 14.10 -2.53
N ARG A 80 -9.60 14.41 -2.11
CA ARG A 80 -8.78 15.46 -2.72
C ARG A 80 -8.15 15.03 -4.04
N PHE A 81 -8.06 13.72 -4.25
CA PHE A 81 -7.42 13.10 -5.40
C PHE A 81 -8.38 12.11 -6.03
N PRO A 82 -9.43 12.56 -6.72
CA PRO A 82 -10.32 11.67 -7.45
C PRO A 82 -9.51 11.05 -8.60
N LEU A 83 -8.87 9.93 -8.32
CA LEU A 83 -8.18 9.07 -9.26
C LEU A 83 -9.26 8.39 -10.12
N LYS A 84 -9.83 9.18 -11.03
CA LYS A 84 -10.85 8.71 -11.95
C LYS A 84 -10.17 7.77 -12.94
N VAL A 85 -10.54 6.49 -12.89
CA VAL A 85 -10.31 5.56 -14.00
C VAL A 85 -10.93 6.22 -15.23
N LYS A 86 -10.09 6.54 -16.24
CA LYS A 86 -10.63 6.83 -17.57
C LYS A 86 -11.21 5.51 -18.08
N ALA A 87 -12.52 5.51 -18.27
CA ALA A 87 -13.26 4.46 -18.97
C ALA A 87 -12.70 4.23 -20.38
#